data_AF-A0A957CTS6-F1
#
_entry.id   AF-A0A957CTS6-F1
#
_cell.length_a   1.000
_cell.length_b   1.000
_cell.length_c   1.000
_cell.angle_alpha   90.00
_cell.angle_beta   90.00
_cell.angle_gamma   90.00
#
_symmetry.space_group_name_H-M   'P 1'
#
loop_
_entity.id
_entity.type
_entity.pdbx_description
1 polymer ?
#
loop_
_entity_poly.entity_id
_entity_poly.type
_entity_poly.pdbx_seq_one_letter_code
_entity_poly.pdbx_strand_id
1 'polypeptide(L)' 'MVVKRNIITARLKELDRVVQELRQYENTTLAELQSELSRRWILERGLIAAATLILDIADHILSGQFSEYANTYEESLNGL' A
#
# COMPACT_ATOMS: atom_id res chain seq x y z
N MET A 1 15.40 -0.82 -15.04
CA MET A 1 15.58 0.44 -14.27
C MET A 1 16.70 0.23 -13.26
N VAL A 2 17.23 1.24 -12.55
CA VAL A 2 18.16 0.99 -11.41
C VAL A 2 17.39 1.21 -10.12
N VAL A 3 17.50 0.30 -9.14
CA VAL A 3 16.86 0.52 -7.83
C VAL A 3 17.42 1.76 -7.17
N LYS A 4 16.54 2.74 -7.00
CA LYS A 4 16.79 3.94 -6.19
C LYS A 4 16.33 3.68 -4.76
N ARG A 5 17.25 3.29 -3.88
CA ARG A 5 16.97 3.00 -2.46
C ARG A 5 16.23 4.14 -1.75
N ASN A 6 16.57 5.40 -2.06
CA ASN A 6 15.89 6.57 -1.49
C ASN A 6 14.40 6.62 -1.82
N ILE A 7 13.98 6.15 -3.02
CA ILE A 7 12.57 6.10 -3.41
C ILE A 7 11.85 5.05 -2.58
N ILE A 8 12.42 3.84 -2.46
CA ILE A 8 11.85 2.76 -1.62
C ILE A 8 11.72 3.24 -0.17
N THR A 9 12.76 3.84 0.39
CA THR A 9 12.72 4.35 1.77
C THR A 9 11.67 5.44 1.96
N ALA A 10 11.50 6.35 1.00
CA ALA A 10 10.45 7.37 1.06
C ALA A 10 9.04 6.74 1.02
N ARG A 11 8.82 5.75 0.15
CA ARG A 11 7.55 5.02 0.05
C ARG A 11 7.24 4.22 1.30
N LEU A 12 8.24 3.57 1.90
CA LEU A 12 8.08 2.86 3.18
C LEU A 12 7.71 3.80 4.33
N LYS A 13 8.31 4.99 4.40
CA LYS A 13 7.94 6.01 5.39
C LYS A 13 6.51 6.50 5.20
N GLU A 14 6.07 6.64 3.95
CA GLU A 14 4.69 7.02 3.66
C GLU A 14 3.71 5.90 4.03
N LEU A 15 4.08 4.64 3.74
CA LEU A 15 3.28 3.48 4.13
C LEU A 15 3.11 3.41 5.65
N ASP A 16 4.17 3.65 6.41
CA ASP A 16 4.11 3.68 7.88
C ASP A 16 3.12 4.75 8.38
N ARG A 17 3.11 5.95 7.79
CA ARG A 17 2.13 7.00 8.12
C ARG A 17 0.70 6.55 7.83
N VAL A 18 0.45 5.99 6.64
CA VAL A 18 -0.89 5.51 6.27
C VAL A 18 -1.36 4.41 7.22
N VAL A 19 -0.50 3.47 7.56
CA VAL A 19 -0.82 2.38 8.51
C VAL A 19 -1.08 2.94 9.92
N GLN A 20 -0.32 3.94 10.37
CA GLN A 20 -0.55 4.59 11.66
C GLN A 20 -1.92 5.29 11.72
N GLU A 21 -2.34 5.97 10.66
CA GLU A 21 -3.69 6.55 10.59
C GLU A 21 -4.77 5.46 10.60
N LEU A 22 -4.58 4.37 9.84
CA LEU A 22 -5.53 3.26 9.80
C LEU A 22 -5.67 2.53 11.14
N ARG A 23 -4.60 2.44 11.95
CA ARG A 23 -4.64 1.80 13.27
C ARG A 23 -5.64 2.44 14.23
N GLN A 24 -5.97 3.72 14.06
CA GLN A 24 -6.99 4.40 14.87
C GLN A 24 -8.37 3.76 14.73
N TYR A 25 -8.58 2.96 13.68
CA TYR A 25 -9.85 2.35 13.31
C TYR A 25 -9.85 0.82 13.47
N GLU A 26 -8.79 0.21 14.03
CA GLU A 26 -8.63 -1.25 14.14
C GLU A 26 -9.80 -1.96 14.85
N ASN A 27 -10.45 -1.27 15.80
CA ASN A 27 -11.57 -1.80 16.57
C ASN A 27 -12.95 -1.36 16.05
N THR A 28 -13.01 -0.77 14.85
CA THR A 28 -14.29 -0.30 14.29
C THR A 28 -15.17 -1.50 13.93
N THR A 29 -16.39 -1.50 14.43
CA THR A 29 -17.38 -2.54 14.13
C THR A 29 -18.02 -2.32 12.75
N LEU A 30 -18.62 -3.39 12.21
CA LEU A 30 -19.37 -3.30 10.95
C LEU A 30 -20.55 -2.31 11.05
N ALA A 31 -21.23 -2.26 12.19
CA ALA A 31 -22.35 -1.35 12.40
C ALA A 31 -21.91 0.11 12.36
N GLU A 32 -20.78 0.45 13.00
CA GLU A 32 -20.20 1.78 12.97
C GLU A 32 -19.81 2.18 11.54
N LEU A 33 -19.18 1.27 10.79
CA LEU A 33 -18.83 1.50 9.38
C LEU A 33 -20.03 1.75 8.47
N GLN A 34 -21.13 1.06 8.71
CA GLN A 34 -22.36 1.23 7.95
C GLN A 34 -23.08 2.54 8.30
N SER A 35 -22.98 2.96 9.56
CA SER A 35 -23.64 4.17 10.06
C SER A 35 -22.90 5.48 9.72
N GLU A 36 -21.59 5.42 9.47
CA GLU A 36 -20.76 6.62 9.28
C GLU A 36 -19.96 6.57 7.96
N LEU A 37 -20.49 7.23 6.93
CA LEU A 37 -19.88 7.27 5.59
C LEU A 37 -18.45 7.85 5.58
N SER A 38 -18.19 8.87 6.40
CA SER A 38 -16.86 9.49 6.53
C SER A 38 -15.82 8.48 6.99
N ARG A 39 -16.10 7.71 8.05
CA ARG A 39 -15.19 6.67 8.54
C ARG A 39 -14.95 5.60 7.50
N ARG A 40 -16.02 5.15 6.83
CA ARG A 40 -15.91 4.15 5.77
C ARG A 40 -14.99 4.64 4.64
N TRP A 41 -15.14 5.87 4.19
CA TRP A 41 -14.28 6.44 3.16
C TRP A 41 -12.83 6.58 3.61
N ILE A 42 -12.58 6.98 4.86
CA ILE A 42 -11.22 7.06 5.40
C ILE A 42 -10.55 5.69 5.36
N LEU A 43 -11.23 4.63 5.83
CA LEU A 43 -10.70 3.27 5.79
C LEU A 43 -10.49 2.78 4.35
N GLU A 44 -11.49 2.90 3.47
CA GLU A 44 -11.39 2.45 2.08
C GLU A 44 -10.23 3.15 1.36
N ARG A 45 -10.12 4.48 1.49
CA ARG A 45 -9.05 5.26 0.85
C ARG A 45 -7.68 4.97 1.45
N GLY A 46 -7.59 4.81 2.77
CA GLY A 46 -6.34 4.46 3.43
C GLY A 46 -5.84 3.07 3.02
N LEU A 47 -6.74 2.08 2.94
CA LEU A 47 -6.40 0.73 2.48
C LEU A 47 -5.92 0.73 1.03
N ILE A 48 -6.62 1.44 0.14
CA ILE A 48 -6.19 1.61 -1.26
C ILE A 48 -4.81 2.27 -1.33
N ALA A 49 -4.58 3.34 -0.55
CA ALA A 49 -3.29 4.02 -0.53
C ALA A 49 -2.15 3.11 -0.06
N ALA A 50 -2.37 2.33 1.01
CA ALA A 50 -1.39 1.38 1.52
C ALA A 50 -1.07 0.29 0.48
N ALA A 51 -2.10 -0.29 -0.15
CA ALA A 51 -1.93 -1.31 -1.18
C ALA A 51 -1.12 -0.78 -2.37
N THR A 52 -1.46 0.40 -2.88
CA THR A 52 -0.73 1.04 -3.98
C THR A 52 0.74 1.28 -3.62
N LEU A 53 1.05 1.73 -2.40
CA LEU A 53 2.44 1.94 -1.97
C LEU A 53 3.23 0.63 -1.96
N ILE A 54 2.62 -0.49 -1.54
CA ILE A 54 3.25 -1.81 -1.54
C ILE A 54 3.55 -2.25 -2.97
N LEU A 55 2.58 -2.12 -3.87
CA LEU A 55 2.71 -2.50 -5.28
C LEU A 55 3.79 -1.66 -5.99
N ASP A 56 3.78 -0.33 -5.79
CA ASP A 56 4.81 0.57 -6.30
C ASP A 56 6.22 0.17 -5.85
N ILE A 57 6.37 -0.25 -4.59
CA ILE A 57 7.65 -0.71 -4.04
C ILE A 57 8.07 -2.03 -4.70
N ALA A 58 7.15 -2.99 -4.82
CA ALA A 58 7.41 -4.29 -5.44
C ALA A 58 7.87 -4.12 -6.89
N ASP A 59 7.12 -3.35 -7.69
CA ASP A 59 7.44 -3.08 -9.10
C ASP A 59 8.79 -2.37 -9.26
N HIS A 60 9.10 -1.41 -8.38
CA HIS A 60 10.39 -0.71 -8.41
C HIS A 60 11.58 -1.63 -8.07
N ILE A 61 11.36 -2.63 -7.20
CA ILE A 61 12.37 -3.65 -6.89
C ILE A 61 12.53 -4.61 -8.08
N LEU A 62 11.42 -5.17 -8.59
CA LEU A 62 11.42 -6.11 -9.72
C LEU A 62 12.07 -5.51 -10.97
N SER A 63 11.59 -4.35 -11.41
CA SER A 63 12.13 -3.67 -12.59
C SER A 63 13.54 -3.11 -12.38
N GLY A 64 13.93 -2.86 -11.12
CA GLY A 64 15.17 -2.19 -10.76
C GLY A 64 16.35 -3.12 -10.49
N GLN A 65 16.11 -4.31 -9.94
CA GLN A 65 17.13 -5.33 -9.68
C GLN A 65 17.12 -6.43 -10.73
N PHE A 66 15.92 -6.87 -11.14
CA PHE A 66 15.74 -8.09 -11.92
C PHE A 66 15.38 -7.82 -13.39
N SER A 67 15.04 -6.56 -13.73
CA SER A 67 14.53 -6.18 -15.06
C SER A 67 13.24 -6.94 -15.45
N GLU A 68 12.50 -7.37 -14.44
CA GLU A 68 11.23 -8.06 -14.61
C GLU A 68 10.06 -7.10 -14.38
N TYR A 69 8.93 -7.41 -15.01
CA TYR A 69 7.71 -6.59 -14.97
C TYR A 69 6.53 -7.52 -14.78
N ALA A 70 5.82 -7.35 -13.67
CA ALA A 70 4.61 -8.10 -13.39
C ALA A 70 3.47 -7.61 -14.31
N ASN A 71 2.64 -8.55 -14.78
CA ASN A 71 1.45 -8.25 -15.56
C ASN A 71 0.21 -8.11 -14.67
N THR A 72 0.30 -8.61 -13.43
CA THR A 72 -0.75 -8.52 -12.41
C THR A 72 -0.16 -8.04 -11.09
N TYR A 73 -1.03 -7.54 -10.20
CA TYR A 73 -0.60 -7.15 -8.86
C TYR A 73 -0.21 -8.36 -8.01
N GLU A 74 -0.87 -9.49 -8.22
CA GLU A 74 -0.57 -10.75 -7.55
C GLU A 74 0.82 -11.25 -7.93
N GLU A 75 1.19 -11.16 -9.22
CA GLU A 75 2.54 -11.45 -9.69
C GLU A 75 3.57 -10.57 -8.97
N SER A 76 3.36 -9.24 -8.90
CA SER A 76 4.37 -8.38 -8.27
C SER A 76 4.62 -8.71 -6.79
N LEU A 77 3.59 -9.16 -6.07
CA LEU A 77 3.69 -9.58 -4.67
C LEU A 77 4.33 -10.95 -4.48
N ASN A 78 4.17 -11.88 -5.45
CA ASN A 78 4.80 -13.19 -5.41
C ASN A 78 6.29 -13.15 -5.80
N GLY A 79 6.79 -11.99 -6.22
CA GLY A 79 8.09 -11.90 -6.89
C GLY A 79 8.03 -12.48 -8.31
N LEU A 80 6.82 -12.41 -8.89
CA LEU A 80 6.26 -13.00 -10.12
C LEU A 80 5.55 -14.33 -9.90
#